data_AF-A0A5A9NTG0-F1
#
_entry.id   AF-A0A5A9NTG0-F1
#
_cell.length_a   1.000
_cell.length_b   1.000
_cell.length_c   1.000
_cell.angle_alpha   90.00
_cell.angle_beta   90.00
_cell.angle_gamma   90.00
#
_symmetry.space_group_name_H-M   'P 1'
#
loop_
_entity.id
_entity.type
_entity.pdbx_description
1 polymer ?
#
loop_
_entity_poly.entity_id
_entity_poly.type
_entity_poly.pdbx_seq_one_letter_code
_entity_poly.pdbx_strand_id
1 'polypeptide(L)'
;MMDDEIAILKTKLLEKEGELADLKRKLDQMEKGNSRLTVLHESVTDLPPLKSHTTLSNEDIMRYSRQLLLPELGVQGQVSLSNKSVLVVGCGGLGCPLAQYLAAAGIGRLGLLDYDVVELSNLHRQVLHTELTLGQPKALSAAGAISRLNSAIHCVPYHLQLSRENAIQLIQQYDIVADCSDNVPTRYLVNDACVLTGKPLVSASALRMEGQLTVYNYRGGPCYRCLYPSPPPADTVTNCSDGGVLGVVPGIMGCLQALEVLKIASGQGSSFEKQLLMFDGQEGRFRSIRLRAKQAGCAVCGETPTVTKLQDYERFCGSAATDKCRRLNLLTKEQRVSVQEYKEILDSSTPHLLLDVRPKVEVDICCLKTSITFHLLVWRRRNLNRSRC
;
A
#
# COMPACT_ATOMS: atom_id res chain seq x y z
N MET A 1 -34.72 -25.66 -47.61
CA MET A 1 -33.30 -25.79 -47.20
C MET A 1 -32.78 -24.50 -46.59
N MET A 2 -32.60 -23.41 -47.36
CA MET A 2 -32.07 -22.15 -46.80
C MET A 2 -33.07 -21.44 -45.87
N ASP A 3 -34.37 -21.48 -46.20
CA ASP A 3 -35.42 -20.89 -45.35
C ASP A 3 -35.62 -21.65 -44.03
N ASP A 4 -35.44 -22.98 -44.06
CA ASP A 4 -35.52 -23.83 -42.86
C ASP A 4 -34.33 -23.57 -41.92
N GLU A 5 -33.13 -23.39 -42.47
CA GLU A 5 -31.94 -23.00 -41.71
C GLU A 5 -32.10 -21.61 -41.07
N ILE A 6 -32.66 -20.64 -41.81
CA ILE A 6 -32.95 -19.30 -41.29
C ILE A 6 -33.99 -19.37 -40.15
N ALA A 7 -35.02 -20.21 -40.28
CA ALA A 7 -36.02 -20.40 -39.23
C ALA A 7 -35.39 -21.00 -37.95
N ILE A 8 -34.53 -22.02 -38.10
CA ILE A 8 -33.82 -22.65 -36.97
C ILE A 8 -32.89 -21.64 -36.28
N LEU A 9 -32.16 -20.83 -37.05
CA LEU A 9 -31.26 -19.82 -36.49
C LEU A 9 -32.01 -18.72 -35.73
N LYS A 10 -33.18 -18.28 -36.22
CA LYS A 10 -34.04 -17.31 -35.53
C LYS A 10 -34.54 -17.86 -34.19
N THR A 11 -34.93 -19.13 -34.13
CA THR A 11 -35.35 -19.77 -32.87
C THR A 11 -34.21 -19.84 -31.87
N LYS A 12 -32.99 -20.23 -32.31
CA LYS A 12 -31.80 -20.26 -31.46
C LYS A 12 -31.41 -18.86 -30.95
N LEU A 13 -31.56 -17.83 -31.77
CA LEU A 13 -31.30 -16.45 -31.36
C LEU A 13 -32.24 -16.01 -30.24
N LEU A 14 -33.54 -16.28 -30.38
CA LEU A 14 -34.55 -16.00 -29.37
C LEU A 14 -34.29 -16.73 -28.04
N GLU A 15 -33.89 -18.01 -28.10
CA GLU A 15 -33.49 -18.76 -26.89
C GLU A 15 -32.29 -18.12 -26.20
N LYS A 16 -31.26 -17.74 -26.97
CA LYS A 16 -30.05 -17.10 -26.42
C LYS A 16 -30.30 -15.70 -25.86
N GLU A 17 -31.20 -14.92 -26.48
CA GLU A 17 -31.65 -13.64 -25.95
C GLU A 17 -32.38 -13.82 -24.61
N GLY A 18 -33.21 -14.87 -24.49
CA GLY A 18 -33.85 -15.26 -23.24
C GLY A 18 -32.86 -15.63 -22.13
N GLU A 19 -31.89 -16.52 -22.44
CA GLU A 19 -30.82 -16.89 -21.50
C GLU A 19 -30.01 -15.67 -21.05
N LEU A 20 -29.67 -14.75 -21.98
CA LEU A 20 -28.92 -13.54 -21.68
C LEU A 20 -29.71 -12.61 -20.74
N ALA A 21 -31.02 -12.47 -20.94
CA ALA A 21 -31.89 -11.67 -20.09
C ALA A 21 -31.98 -12.25 -18.66
N ASP A 22 -32.02 -13.58 -18.52
CA ASP A 22 -32.02 -14.26 -17.23
C ASP A 22 -30.69 -14.15 -16.50
N LEU A 23 -29.57 -14.30 -17.22
CA LEU A 23 -28.23 -14.08 -16.67
C LEU A 23 -28.05 -12.64 -16.19
N LYS A 24 -28.51 -11.65 -16.97
CA LYS A 24 -28.50 -10.23 -16.56
C LYS A 24 -29.34 -10.00 -15.30
N ARG A 25 -30.54 -10.59 -15.19
CA ARG A 25 -31.35 -10.51 -13.97
C ARG A 25 -30.69 -11.14 -12.75
N LYS A 26 -30.05 -12.31 -12.91
CA LYS A 26 -29.30 -12.97 -11.84
C LYS A 26 -28.11 -12.13 -11.40
N LEU A 27 -27.39 -11.52 -12.35
CA LEU A 27 -26.29 -10.60 -12.06
C LEU A 27 -26.78 -9.38 -11.26
N ASP A 28 -27.85 -8.74 -11.71
CA ASP A 28 -28.51 -7.62 -11.01
C ASP A 28 -28.93 -7.99 -9.58
N GLN A 29 -29.47 -9.20 -9.38
CA GLN A 29 -29.88 -9.69 -8.06
C GLN A 29 -28.68 -9.99 -7.17
N MET A 30 -27.59 -10.53 -7.71
CA MET A 30 -26.34 -10.75 -6.98
C MET A 30 -25.67 -9.42 -6.60
N GLU A 31 -25.69 -8.43 -7.49
CA GLU A 31 -25.20 -7.08 -7.22
C GLU A 31 -26.04 -6.37 -6.15
N LYS A 32 -27.37 -6.49 -6.21
CA LYS A 32 -28.30 -5.95 -5.20
C LYS A 32 -28.22 -6.69 -3.86
N GLY A 33 -27.91 -7.98 -3.85
CA GLY A 33 -27.67 -8.77 -2.63
C GLY A 33 -26.35 -8.43 -1.94
N ASN A 34 -25.37 -7.93 -2.69
CA ASN A 34 -24.07 -7.46 -2.18
C ASN A 34 -24.08 -5.98 -1.77
N SER A 35 -25.12 -5.21 -2.10
CA SER A 35 -25.08 -3.75 -2.03
C SER A 35 -25.50 -3.19 -0.66
N ARG A 36 -24.57 -3.18 0.30
CA ARG A 36 -24.14 -1.85 0.76
C ARG A 36 -23.19 -1.36 -0.33
N LEU A 37 -23.71 -0.65 -1.32
CA LEU A 37 -22.91 -0.09 -2.43
C LEU A 37 -21.68 0.58 -1.80
N THR A 38 -20.52 -0.02 -2.03
CA THR A 38 -19.27 0.52 -1.52
C THR A 38 -18.96 1.74 -2.38
N VAL A 39 -19.32 2.92 -1.88
CA VAL A 39 -19.13 4.18 -2.60
C VAL A 39 -17.64 4.50 -2.60
N LEU A 40 -17.08 4.74 -3.78
CA LEU A 40 -15.71 5.21 -3.92
C LEU A 40 -15.65 6.71 -3.63
N HIS A 41 -14.81 7.11 -2.68
CA HIS A 41 -14.63 8.50 -2.30
C HIS A 41 -13.43 9.10 -3.03
N GLU A 42 -13.68 10.08 -3.91
CA GLU A 42 -12.62 10.85 -4.59
C GLU A 42 -12.21 12.11 -3.81
N SER A 43 -12.96 12.44 -2.75
CA SER A 43 -12.68 13.54 -1.83
C SER A 43 -12.98 13.13 -0.39
N VAL A 44 -12.39 13.85 0.57
CA VAL A 44 -12.60 13.60 2.00
C VAL A 44 -13.89 14.27 2.44
N THR A 45 -14.86 13.46 2.83
CA THR A 45 -16.12 13.89 3.44
C THR A 45 -16.17 13.45 4.90
N ASP A 46 -16.95 14.16 5.71
CA ASP A 46 -17.17 13.77 7.10
C ASP A 46 -17.97 12.46 7.17
N LEU A 47 -17.43 11.51 7.91
CA LEU A 47 -18.06 10.21 8.11
C LEU A 47 -19.08 10.28 9.24
N PRO A 48 -20.18 9.51 9.15
CA PRO A 48 -21.09 9.37 10.27
C PRO A 48 -20.36 8.76 11.47
N PRO A 49 -20.82 9.01 12.72
CA PRO A 49 -20.30 8.32 13.89
C PRO A 49 -20.37 6.80 13.71
N LEU A 50 -19.35 6.08 14.20
CA LEU A 50 -19.40 4.62 14.22
C LEU A 50 -20.47 4.18 15.23
N LYS A 51 -21.28 3.19 14.87
CA LYS A 51 -22.27 2.63 15.78
C LYS A 51 -21.53 1.97 16.95
N SER A 52 -21.80 2.45 18.17
CA SER A 52 -21.20 1.86 19.37
C SER A 52 -21.88 0.53 19.68
N HIS A 53 -21.06 -0.48 19.93
CA HIS A 53 -21.43 -1.81 20.41
C HIS A 53 -21.09 -1.91 21.89
N THR A 54 -22.03 -2.33 22.73
CA THR A 54 -21.79 -2.67 24.15
C THR A 54 -21.72 -4.17 24.37
N THR A 55 -22.32 -4.95 23.47
CA THR A 55 -22.39 -6.40 23.50
C THR A 55 -22.21 -6.96 22.08
N LEU A 56 -21.88 -8.25 22.00
CA LEU A 56 -21.77 -8.98 20.75
C LEU A 56 -23.10 -9.65 20.42
N SER A 57 -23.46 -9.68 19.13
CA SER A 57 -24.57 -10.50 18.66
C SER A 57 -24.21 -11.99 18.64
N ASN A 58 -25.20 -12.88 18.50
CA ASN A 58 -24.92 -14.32 18.34
C ASN A 58 -24.09 -14.60 17.08
N GLU A 59 -24.28 -13.84 16.00
CA GLU A 59 -23.49 -13.95 14.78
C GLU A 59 -22.02 -13.56 15.02
N ASP A 60 -21.79 -12.46 15.75
CA ASP A 60 -20.44 -12.04 16.16
C ASP A 60 -19.78 -13.10 17.03
N ILE A 61 -20.50 -13.65 18.02
CA ILE A 61 -19.98 -14.70 18.90
C ILE A 61 -19.58 -15.95 18.10
N MET A 62 -20.42 -16.37 17.15
CA MET A 62 -20.09 -17.51 16.28
C MET A 62 -18.86 -17.22 15.41
N ARG A 63 -18.83 -16.07 14.72
CA ARG A 63 -17.76 -15.68 13.80
C ARG A 63 -16.42 -15.54 14.52
N TYR A 64 -16.39 -14.85 15.66
CA TYR A 64 -15.17 -14.55 16.40
C TYR A 64 -14.88 -15.55 17.51
N SER A 65 -15.62 -16.66 17.59
CA SER A 65 -15.53 -17.66 18.66
C SER A 65 -14.09 -18.06 19.02
N ARG A 66 -13.20 -18.22 18.03
CA ARG A 66 -11.80 -18.61 18.27
C ARG A 66 -10.95 -17.53 18.91
N GLN A 67 -11.14 -16.26 18.54
CA GLN A 67 -10.39 -15.15 19.15
C GLN A 67 -11.00 -14.72 20.49
N LEU A 68 -12.30 -14.94 20.71
CA LEU A 68 -12.97 -14.71 21.99
C LEU A 68 -12.44 -15.61 23.12
N LEU A 69 -11.88 -16.77 22.78
CA LEU A 69 -11.28 -17.69 23.77
C LEU A 69 -9.94 -17.20 24.31
N LEU A 70 -9.29 -16.24 23.66
CA LEU A 70 -8.00 -15.70 24.10
C LEU A 70 -8.21 -14.81 25.34
N PRO A 71 -7.62 -15.12 26.50
CA PRO A 71 -7.77 -14.31 27.71
C PRO A 71 -7.35 -12.84 27.52
N GLU A 72 -6.36 -12.59 26.66
CA GLU A 72 -5.84 -11.26 26.34
C GLU A 72 -6.79 -10.41 25.49
N LEU A 73 -7.73 -11.05 24.78
CA LEU A 73 -8.73 -10.38 23.95
C LEU A 73 -10.12 -10.46 24.59
N GLY A 74 -10.66 -11.67 24.69
CA GLY A 74 -12.00 -11.92 25.23
C GLY A 74 -13.12 -11.15 24.55
N VAL A 75 -14.29 -11.15 25.19
CA VAL A 75 -15.47 -10.40 24.73
C VAL A 75 -15.22 -8.90 24.73
N GLN A 76 -14.55 -8.38 25.76
CA GLN A 76 -14.30 -6.93 25.89
C GLN A 76 -13.35 -6.42 24.80
N GLY A 77 -12.29 -7.16 24.50
CA GLY A 77 -11.38 -6.84 23.40
C GLY A 77 -12.11 -6.86 22.07
N GLN A 78 -12.98 -7.84 21.82
CA GLN A 78 -13.78 -7.89 20.59
C GLN A 78 -14.74 -6.70 20.47
N VAL A 79 -15.47 -6.36 21.53
CA VAL A 79 -16.34 -5.18 21.56
C VAL A 79 -15.51 -3.92 21.28
N SER A 80 -14.30 -3.82 21.84
CA SER A 80 -13.39 -2.73 21.53
C SER A 80 -13.02 -2.70 20.05
N LEU A 81 -12.62 -3.84 19.44
CA LEU A 81 -12.31 -3.91 18.00
C LEU A 81 -13.48 -3.41 17.13
N SER A 82 -14.70 -3.86 17.43
CA SER A 82 -15.91 -3.45 16.69
C SER A 82 -16.27 -1.97 16.86
N ASN A 83 -15.72 -1.31 17.89
CA ASN A 83 -15.87 0.13 18.13
C ASN A 83 -14.70 0.97 17.63
N LYS A 84 -13.69 0.36 16.97
CA LYS A 84 -12.53 1.07 16.46
C LYS A 84 -12.60 1.29 14.96
N SER A 85 -11.97 2.38 14.56
CA SER A 85 -11.79 2.78 13.17
C SER A 85 -10.29 2.86 12.83
N VAL A 86 -9.90 2.25 11.71
CA VAL A 86 -8.51 2.23 11.24
C VAL A 86 -8.42 2.79 9.83
N LEU A 87 -7.48 3.71 9.59
CA LEU A 87 -7.12 4.18 8.26
C LEU A 87 -5.89 3.43 7.76
N VAL A 88 -6.02 2.77 6.61
CA VAL A 88 -4.91 2.13 5.89
C VAL A 88 -4.46 3.05 4.76
N VAL A 89 -3.24 3.59 4.87
CA VAL A 89 -2.64 4.47 3.87
C VAL A 89 -1.79 3.63 2.91
N GLY A 90 -2.36 3.29 1.76
CA GLY A 90 -1.77 2.42 0.74
C GLY A 90 -2.37 1.00 0.79
N CYS A 91 -3.00 0.59 -0.31
CA CYS A 91 -3.57 -0.74 -0.53
C CYS A 91 -2.61 -1.67 -1.29
N GLY A 92 -1.30 -1.43 -1.18
CA GLY A 92 -0.25 -2.23 -1.82
C GLY A 92 0.11 -3.50 -1.03
N GLY A 93 1.37 -3.96 -1.16
CA GLY A 93 1.80 -5.25 -0.61
C GLY A 93 1.75 -5.34 0.92
N LEU A 94 1.90 -4.21 1.62
CA LEU A 94 1.72 -4.12 3.08
C LEU A 94 0.24 -4.00 3.46
N GLY A 95 -0.50 -3.15 2.75
CA GLY A 95 -1.90 -2.83 3.03
C GLY A 95 -2.87 -3.99 2.75
N CYS A 96 -2.57 -4.82 1.75
CA CYS A 96 -3.34 -6.02 1.41
C CYS A 96 -3.52 -6.98 2.61
N PRO A 97 -2.47 -7.62 3.15
CA PRO A 97 -2.59 -8.50 4.30
C PRO A 97 -3.11 -7.76 5.55
N LEU A 98 -2.71 -6.50 5.75
CA LEU A 98 -3.20 -5.68 6.86
C LEU A 98 -4.73 -5.58 6.84
N ALA A 99 -5.31 -5.07 5.74
CA ALA A 99 -6.75 -4.90 5.61
C ALA A 99 -7.50 -6.23 5.74
N GLN A 100 -6.94 -7.31 5.18
CA GLN A 100 -7.51 -8.66 5.28
C GLN A 100 -7.66 -9.12 6.73
N TYR A 101 -6.59 -9.03 7.53
CA TYR A 101 -6.61 -9.48 8.92
C TYR A 101 -7.41 -8.55 9.83
N LEU A 102 -7.39 -7.23 9.59
CA LEU A 102 -8.25 -6.30 10.35
C LEU A 102 -9.74 -6.55 10.09
N ALA A 103 -10.11 -6.83 8.84
CA ALA A 103 -11.47 -7.17 8.48
C ALA A 103 -11.91 -8.51 9.07
N ALA A 104 -11.06 -9.54 8.97
CA ALA A 104 -11.31 -10.85 9.56
C ALA A 104 -11.49 -10.77 11.08
N ALA A 105 -10.72 -9.91 11.76
CA ALA A 105 -10.77 -9.73 13.21
C ALA A 105 -11.97 -8.89 13.69
N GLY A 106 -12.72 -8.24 12.78
CA GLY A 106 -13.93 -7.51 13.11
C GLY A 106 -13.70 -6.06 13.59
N ILE A 107 -12.71 -5.36 13.03
CA ILE A 107 -12.59 -3.90 13.20
C ILE A 107 -13.86 -3.22 12.67
N GLY A 108 -14.44 -2.33 13.47
CA GLY A 108 -15.73 -1.70 13.15
C GLY A 108 -15.73 -0.91 11.85
N ARG A 109 -14.67 -0.14 11.58
CA ARG A 109 -14.51 0.64 10.34
C ARG A 109 -13.09 0.58 9.78
N LEU A 110 -12.98 0.34 8.48
CA LEU A 110 -11.72 0.40 7.73
C LEU A 110 -11.79 1.45 6.63
N GLY A 111 -10.97 2.49 6.74
CA GLY A 111 -10.67 3.42 5.65
C GLY A 111 -9.55 2.86 4.79
N LEU A 112 -9.75 2.75 3.49
CA LEU A 112 -8.76 2.23 2.54
C LEU A 112 -8.37 3.35 1.59
N LEU A 113 -7.19 3.95 1.76
CA LEU A 113 -6.73 5.07 0.96
C LEU A 113 -5.69 4.60 -0.07
N ASP A 114 -5.99 4.76 -1.36
CA ASP A 114 -5.02 4.50 -2.42
C ASP A 114 -5.39 5.25 -3.71
N TYR A 115 -4.44 5.97 -4.30
CA TYR A 115 -4.63 6.74 -5.53
C TYR A 115 -4.35 5.91 -6.80
N ASP A 116 -3.82 4.70 -6.67
CA ASP A 116 -3.49 3.85 -7.81
C ASP A 116 -4.64 2.92 -8.21
N VAL A 117 -4.43 2.31 -9.37
CA VAL A 117 -5.25 1.23 -9.92
C VAL A 117 -4.47 -0.09 -9.84
N VAL A 118 -5.18 -1.21 -9.92
CA VAL A 118 -4.57 -2.55 -9.90
C VAL A 118 -3.83 -2.80 -11.22
N GLU A 119 -2.57 -3.19 -11.12
CA GLU A 119 -1.71 -3.52 -12.26
C GLU A 119 -1.19 -4.96 -12.20
N LEU A 120 -0.97 -5.58 -13.36
CA LEU A 120 -0.48 -6.96 -13.44
C LEU A 120 0.88 -7.14 -12.73
N SER A 121 1.78 -6.16 -12.90
CA SER A 121 3.11 -6.10 -12.28
C SER A 121 3.09 -6.09 -10.75
N ASN A 122 1.92 -5.84 -10.16
CA ASN A 122 1.73 -5.67 -8.72
C ASN A 122 1.13 -6.92 -8.05
N LEU A 123 0.48 -7.81 -8.80
CA LEU A 123 -0.27 -8.95 -8.26
C LEU A 123 0.60 -9.97 -7.49
N HIS A 124 1.89 -10.10 -7.84
CA HIS A 124 2.80 -11.02 -7.14
C HIS A 124 3.04 -10.69 -5.65
N ARG A 125 2.67 -9.47 -5.22
CA ARG A 125 2.82 -9.00 -3.83
C ARG A 125 1.56 -8.38 -3.23
N GLN A 126 0.55 -8.04 -4.05
CA GLN A 126 -0.70 -7.42 -3.63
C GLN A 126 -1.84 -8.44 -3.64
N VAL A 127 -1.75 -9.41 -2.74
CA VAL A 127 -2.54 -10.66 -2.76
C VAL A 127 -4.04 -10.50 -2.49
N LEU A 128 -4.49 -9.28 -2.23
CA LEU A 128 -5.91 -8.96 -2.06
C LEU A 128 -6.58 -8.58 -3.38
N HIS A 129 -5.78 -8.20 -4.39
CA HIS A 129 -6.21 -7.96 -5.76
C HIS A 129 -6.08 -9.21 -6.62
N THR A 130 -6.83 -9.25 -7.71
CA THR A 130 -6.83 -10.37 -8.66
C THR A 130 -6.78 -9.86 -10.10
N GLU A 131 -6.50 -10.76 -11.06
CA GLU A 131 -6.55 -10.45 -12.49
C GLU A 131 -7.92 -9.91 -12.94
N LEU A 132 -9.00 -10.33 -12.27
CA LEU A 132 -10.36 -9.82 -12.53
C LEU A 132 -10.55 -8.36 -12.14
N THR A 133 -9.66 -7.81 -11.31
CA THR A 133 -9.73 -6.44 -10.81
C THR A 133 -8.70 -5.51 -11.48
N LEU A 134 -8.00 -5.96 -12.52
CA LEU A 134 -7.04 -5.13 -13.27
C LEU A 134 -7.70 -3.83 -13.76
N GLY A 135 -7.00 -2.71 -13.59
CA GLY A 135 -7.48 -1.37 -13.94
C GLY A 135 -8.48 -0.76 -12.96
N GLN A 136 -9.00 -1.50 -11.97
CA GLN A 136 -9.86 -0.93 -10.94
C GLN A 136 -9.03 -0.13 -9.91
N PRO A 137 -9.59 0.93 -9.31
CA PRO A 137 -8.97 1.60 -8.16
C PRO A 137 -8.61 0.59 -7.06
N LYS A 138 -7.35 0.63 -6.57
CA LYS A 138 -6.87 -0.32 -5.54
C LYS A 138 -7.73 -0.27 -4.29
N ALA A 139 -8.10 0.93 -3.84
CA ALA A 139 -8.98 1.11 -2.69
C ALA A 139 -10.34 0.40 -2.86
N LEU A 140 -10.95 0.49 -4.04
CA LEU A 140 -12.23 -0.15 -4.35
C LEU A 140 -12.10 -1.67 -4.46
N SER A 141 -11.10 -2.15 -5.19
CA SER A 141 -10.77 -3.59 -5.28
C SER A 141 -10.56 -4.16 -3.88
N ALA A 142 -9.85 -3.41 -3.03
CA ALA A 142 -9.57 -3.83 -1.68
C ALA A 142 -10.82 -3.91 -0.80
N ALA A 143 -11.66 -2.87 -0.82
CA ALA A 143 -12.94 -2.87 -0.12
C ALA A 143 -13.82 -4.04 -0.55
N GLY A 144 -13.91 -4.30 -1.86
CA GLY A 144 -14.68 -5.43 -2.38
C GLY A 144 -14.19 -6.79 -1.86
N ALA A 145 -12.87 -6.99 -1.77
CA ALA A 145 -12.32 -8.25 -1.26
C ALA A 145 -12.56 -8.44 0.23
N ILE A 146 -12.35 -7.41 1.06
CA ILE A 146 -12.58 -7.55 2.50
C ILE A 146 -14.07 -7.61 2.86
N SER A 147 -14.95 -6.98 2.10
CA SER A 147 -16.41 -7.10 2.29
C SER A 147 -16.91 -8.52 2.01
N ARG A 148 -16.29 -9.24 1.06
CA ARG A 148 -16.57 -10.68 0.84
C ARG A 148 -16.10 -11.55 2.00
N LEU A 149 -15.05 -11.13 2.71
CA LEU A 149 -14.51 -11.84 3.87
C LEU A 149 -15.36 -11.59 5.13
N ASN A 150 -15.74 -10.34 5.36
CA ASN A 150 -16.55 -9.94 6.50
C ASN A 150 -17.45 -8.76 6.13
N SER A 151 -18.73 -9.03 5.87
CA SER A 151 -19.70 -8.01 5.49
C SER A 151 -20.22 -7.17 6.67
N ALA A 152 -19.87 -7.53 7.91
CA ALA A 152 -20.29 -6.81 9.11
C ALA A 152 -19.51 -5.50 9.32
N ILE A 153 -18.28 -5.41 8.79
CA ILE A 153 -17.42 -4.23 8.96
C ILE A 153 -17.82 -3.09 8.01
N HIS A 154 -17.53 -1.85 8.40
CA HIS A 154 -17.78 -0.68 7.55
C HIS A 154 -16.52 -0.29 6.76
N CYS A 155 -16.50 -0.61 5.48
CA CYS A 155 -15.40 -0.26 4.57
C CYS A 155 -15.64 1.09 3.89
N VAL A 156 -14.63 1.95 3.86
CA VAL A 156 -14.67 3.25 3.18
C VAL A 156 -13.46 3.37 2.24
N PRO A 157 -13.61 3.11 0.93
CA PRO A 157 -12.52 3.26 -0.02
C PRO A 157 -12.38 4.71 -0.49
N TYR A 158 -11.16 5.23 -0.44
CA TYR A 158 -10.76 6.53 -0.94
C TYR A 158 -9.82 6.38 -2.12
N HIS A 159 -10.24 6.87 -3.30
CA HIS A 159 -9.39 6.96 -4.49
C HIS A 159 -8.84 8.36 -4.66
N LEU A 160 -7.87 8.70 -3.82
CA LEU A 160 -7.21 9.99 -3.82
C LEU A 160 -5.81 9.88 -3.21
N GLN A 161 -4.93 10.79 -3.61
CA GLN A 161 -3.58 10.87 -3.06
C GLN A 161 -3.63 11.62 -1.72
N LEU A 162 -2.98 11.08 -0.68
CA LEU A 162 -2.82 11.81 0.56
C LEU A 162 -1.97 13.06 0.33
N SER A 163 -2.46 14.21 0.74
CA SER A 163 -1.79 15.49 0.58
C SER A 163 -1.93 16.36 1.82
N ARG A 164 -1.20 17.48 1.88
CA ARG A 164 -1.30 18.42 3.00
C ARG A 164 -2.69 19.05 3.11
N GLU A 165 -3.45 19.11 2.02
CA GLU A 165 -4.80 19.68 1.95
C GLU A 165 -5.84 18.75 2.59
N ASN A 166 -5.67 17.43 2.49
CA ASN A 166 -6.68 16.45 2.89
C ASN A 166 -6.31 15.62 4.13
N ALA A 167 -5.02 15.54 4.49
CA ALA A 167 -4.54 14.59 5.48
C ALA A 167 -5.10 14.81 6.90
N ILE A 168 -5.18 16.06 7.36
CA ILE A 168 -5.74 16.36 8.70
C ILE A 168 -7.21 15.97 8.76
N GLN A 169 -8.01 16.39 7.77
CA GLN A 169 -9.44 16.09 7.73
C GLN A 169 -9.70 14.58 7.64
N LEU A 170 -8.86 13.83 6.92
CA LEU A 170 -9.01 12.39 6.80
C LEU A 170 -8.60 11.67 8.09
N ILE A 171 -7.39 11.93 8.59
CA ILE A 171 -6.80 11.19 9.71
C ILE A 171 -7.57 11.43 11.02
N GLN A 172 -8.10 12.64 11.25
CA GLN A 172 -8.82 12.94 12.50
C GLN A 172 -10.06 12.04 12.73
N GLN A 173 -10.64 11.51 11.64
CA GLN A 173 -11.85 10.68 11.64
C GLN A 173 -11.61 9.22 12.03
N TYR A 174 -10.34 8.81 12.20
CA TYR A 174 -9.94 7.45 12.54
C TYR A 174 -9.27 7.39 13.91
N ASP A 175 -9.36 6.23 14.59
CA ASP A 175 -8.72 6.01 15.88
C ASP A 175 -7.24 5.65 15.74
N ILE A 176 -6.89 4.90 14.70
CA ILE A 176 -5.54 4.39 14.45
C ILE A 176 -5.22 4.57 12.97
N VAL A 177 -3.99 4.96 12.66
CA VAL A 177 -3.48 5.04 11.28
C VAL A 177 -2.42 3.98 11.06
N ALA A 178 -2.49 3.31 9.92
CA ALA A 178 -1.47 2.40 9.44
C ALA A 178 -0.83 2.96 8.17
N ASP A 179 0.47 3.24 8.23
CA ASP A 179 1.26 3.66 7.08
C ASP A 179 1.78 2.43 6.34
N CYS A 180 1.19 2.18 5.17
CA CYS A 180 1.55 1.14 4.23
C CYS A 180 2.12 1.73 2.94
N SER A 181 2.53 3.01 2.96
CA SER A 181 3.14 3.68 1.82
C SER A 181 4.56 3.19 1.58
N ASP A 182 5.04 3.34 0.35
CA ASP A 182 6.38 2.93 -0.08
C ASP A 182 7.28 4.11 -0.45
N ASN A 183 6.85 5.34 -0.17
CA ASN A 183 7.61 6.56 -0.48
C ASN A 183 7.85 7.45 0.74
N VAL A 184 8.99 8.11 0.75
CA VAL A 184 9.45 8.94 1.87
C VAL A 184 8.55 10.16 2.10
N PRO A 185 8.10 10.93 1.08
CA PRO A 185 7.21 12.08 1.30
C PRO A 185 5.94 11.71 2.08
N THR A 186 5.28 10.61 1.71
CA THR A 186 4.06 10.14 2.38
C THR A 186 4.32 9.75 3.83
N ARG A 187 5.45 9.09 4.12
CA ARG A 187 5.83 8.73 5.51
C ARG A 187 5.94 9.96 6.41
N TYR A 188 6.59 11.02 5.93
CA TYR A 188 6.69 12.27 6.69
C TYR A 188 5.33 12.97 6.84
N LEU A 189 4.53 13.00 5.76
CA LEU A 189 3.19 13.57 5.77
C LEU A 189 2.26 12.89 6.78
N VAL A 190 2.16 11.55 6.71
CA VAL A 190 1.33 10.75 7.62
C VAL A 190 1.81 10.89 9.06
N ASN A 191 3.13 10.87 9.30
CA ASN A 191 3.68 11.10 10.62
C ASN A 191 3.25 12.43 11.21
N ASP A 192 3.49 13.52 10.49
CA ASP A 192 3.21 14.85 11.01
C ASP A 192 1.72 15.06 11.21
N ALA A 193 0.88 14.56 10.29
CA ALA A 193 -0.57 14.60 10.44
C ALA A 193 -1.05 13.79 11.65
N CYS A 194 -0.50 12.61 11.92
CA CYS A 194 -0.81 11.81 13.10
C CYS A 194 -0.41 12.53 14.40
N VAL A 195 0.76 13.18 14.43
CA VAL A 195 1.18 13.97 15.59
C VAL A 195 0.22 15.15 15.83
N LEU A 196 -0.10 15.91 14.79
CA LEU A 196 -0.98 17.09 14.87
C LEU A 196 -2.42 16.74 15.26
N THR A 197 -2.88 15.53 14.93
CA THR A 197 -4.24 15.04 15.25
C THR A 197 -4.28 14.10 16.46
N GLY A 198 -3.14 13.85 17.12
CA GLY A 198 -3.04 12.99 18.30
C GLY A 198 -3.35 11.51 18.03
N LYS A 199 -3.13 11.03 16.80
CA LYS A 199 -3.43 9.64 16.41
C LYS A 199 -2.19 8.74 16.48
N PRO A 200 -2.31 7.50 16.99
CA PRO A 200 -1.24 6.53 16.91
C PRO A 200 -1.01 6.10 15.47
N LEU A 201 0.27 5.88 15.14
CA LEU A 201 0.71 5.50 13.81
C LEU A 201 1.48 4.18 13.86
N VAL A 202 0.95 3.14 13.22
CA VAL A 202 1.67 1.88 12.99
C VAL A 202 2.28 1.94 11.60
N SER A 203 3.60 2.10 11.50
CA SER A 203 4.29 2.25 10.20
C SER A 203 5.15 1.03 9.90
N ALA A 204 5.06 0.54 8.68
CA ALA A 204 5.86 -0.56 8.17
C ALA A 204 6.53 -0.20 6.83
N SER A 205 7.59 -0.91 6.50
CA SER A 205 8.28 -0.80 5.20
C SER A 205 8.84 -2.14 4.77
N ALA A 206 8.96 -2.35 3.48
CA ALA A 206 9.67 -3.49 2.91
C ALA A 206 10.47 -3.04 1.69
N LEU A 207 11.67 -3.58 1.53
CA LEU A 207 12.53 -3.35 0.37
C LEU A 207 13.40 -4.59 0.19
N ARG A 208 13.48 -5.13 -1.03
CA ARG A 208 14.21 -6.38 -1.33
C ARG A 208 13.75 -7.54 -0.45
N MET A 209 14.63 -8.00 0.44
CA MET A 209 14.39 -9.06 1.42
C MET A 209 14.31 -8.53 2.86
N GLU A 210 14.26 -7.21 3.04
CA GLU A 210 14.25 -6.57 4.35
C GLU A 210 12.90 -5.94 4.66
N GLY A 211 12.51 -5.97 5.93
CA GLY A 211 11.30 -5.35 6.44
C GLY A 211 11.56 -4.57 7.73
N GLN A 212 10.78 -3.52 7.97
CA GLN A 212 10.83 -2.76 9.22
C GLN A 212 9.43 -2.42 9.72
N LEU A 213 9.28 -2.33 11.04
CA LEU A 213 8.02 -1.93 11.68
C LEU A 213 8.28 -1.18 13.00
N THR A 214 7.49 -0.14 13.25
CA THR A 214 7.48 0.61 14.53
C THR A 214 6.11 1.23 14.77
N VAL A 215 5.75 1.39 16.05
CA VAL A 215 4.59 2.18 16.47
C VAL A 215 5.04 3.55 16.98
N TYR A 216 4.55 4.59 16.32
CA TYR A 216 4.82 5.99 16.59
C TYR A 216 3.62 6.68 17.24
N ASN A 217 3.89 7.81 17.92
CA ASN A 217 2.87 8.66 18.53
C ASN A 217 1.87 7.92 19.42
N TYR A 218 2.33 6.91 20.14
CA TYR A 218 1.52 6.10 21.04
C TYR A 218 2.07 6.21 22.47
N ARG A 219 1.20 6.56 23.43
CA ARG A 219 1.52 6.65 24.88
C ARG A 219 2.84 7.39 25.21
N GLY A 220 3.10 8.52 24.55
CA GLY A 220 4.33 9.30 24.74
C GLY A 220 5.58 8.74 24.04
N GLY A 221 5.39 7.80 23.11
CA GLY A 221 6.44 7.29 22.22
C GLY A 221 6.97 8.33 21.21
N PRO A 222 8.09 8.04 20.55
CA PRO A 222 8.66 8.91 19.52
C PRO A 222 7.72 9.03 18.31
N CYS A 223 7.89 10.10 17.53
CA CYS A 223 7.35 10.17 16.16
C CYS A 223 8.44 9.75 15.15
N TYR A 224 8.09 9.58 13.88
CA TYR A 224 9.04 9.24 12.81
C TYR A 224 10.22 10.23 12.75
N ARG A 225 9.94 11.54 12.86
CA ARG A 225 10.98 12.59 12.91
C ARG A 225 11.95 12.49 14.10
N CYS A 226 11.58 11.84 15.20
CA CYS A 226 12.52 11.61 16.31
C CYS A 226 13.65 10.64 15.89
N LEU A 227 13.40 9.77 14.92
CA LEU A 227 14.37 8.83 14.38
C LEU A 227 15.04 9.40 13.13
N TYR A 228 14.25 10.04 12.28
CA TYR A 228 14.69 10.61 11.00
C TYR A 228 14.31 12.10 10.95
N PRO A 229 15.09 13.00 11.58
CA PRO A 229 14.75 14.43 11.64
C PRO A 229 14.68 15.09 10.26
N SER A 230 15.59 14.68 9.38
CA SER A 230 15.72 15.17 8.01
C SER A 230 15.65 14.00 7.03
N PRO A 231 15.01 14.18 5.85
CA PRO A 231 14.93 13.15 4.84
C PRO A 231 16.32 12.84 4.29
N PRO A 232 16.57 11.57 3.91
CA PRO A 232 17.78 11.23 3.18
C PRO A 232 17.81 11.93 1.82
N PRO A 233 19.00 12.17 1.22
CA PRO A 233 19.10 12.70 -0.13
C PRO A 233 18.30 11.87 -1.13
N ALA A 234 17.52 12.52 -2.00
CA ALA A 234 16.55 11.86 -2.89
C ALA A 234 17.18 10.75 -3.75
N ASP A 235 18.41 10.97 -4.21
CA ASP A 235 19.24 10.09 -5.01
C ASP A 235 19.76 8.85 -4.25
N THR A 236 19.60 8.80 -2.94
CA THR A 236 19.90 7.61 -2.10
C THR A 236 18.66 6.79 -1.73
N VAL A 237 17.46 7.29 -2.03
CA VAL A 237 16.20 6.61 -1.71
C VAL A 237 15.87 5.61 -2.80
N THR A 238 15.65 4.36 -2.41
CA THR A 238 15.17 3.30 -3.31
C THR A 238 13.80 2.82 -2.85
N ASN A 239 12.82 2.83 -3.75
CA ASN A 239 11.47 2.29 -3.50
C ASN A 239 11.37 0.85 -4.01
N CYS A 240 10.22 0.19 -3.81
CA CYS A 240 9.99 -1.18 -4.25
C CYS A 240 10.09 -1.35 -5.78
N SER A 241 9.59 -0.36 -6.53
CA SER A 241 9.61 -0.36 -8.00
C SER A 241 11.03 -0.30 -8.56
N ASP A 242 11.96 0.40 -7.88
CA ASP A 242 13.36 0.56 -8.29
C ASP A 242 14.29 -0.51 -7.71
N GLY A 243 14.08 -0.88 -6.44
CA GLY A 243 14.97 -1.80 -5.72
C GLY A 243 14.59 -3.27 -5.84
N GLY A 244 13.38 -3.57 -6.33
CA GLY A 244 12.76 -4.89 -6.26
C GLY A 244 12.31 -5.24 -4.84
N VAL A 245 11.33 -6.15 -4.74
CA VAL A 245 10.87 -6.69 -3.45
C VAL A 245 10.36 -8.11 -3.62
N LEU A 246 10.78 -9.01 -2.74
CA LEU A 246 10.21 -10.37 -2.70
C LEU A 246 8.83 -10.30 -2.06
N GLY A 247 7.77 -10.69 -2.78
CA GLY A 247 6.38 -10.40 -2.42
C GLY A 247 5.94 -10.87 -1.02
N VAL A 248 6.53 -11.94 -0.49
CA VAL A 248 6.25 -12.43 0.87
C VAL A 248 6.72 -11.48 1.97
N VAL A 249 7.74 -10.66 1.72
CA VAL A 249 8.34 -9.74 2.72
C VAL A 249 7.34 -8.66 3.15
N PRO A 250 6.75 -7.85 2.25
CA PRO A 250 5.66 -6.95 2.64
C PRO A 250 4.45 -7.71 3.17
N GLY A 251 4.22 -8.96 2.72
CA GLY A 251 3.24 -9.87 3.30
C GLY A 251 3.41 -10.05 4.81
N ILE A 252 4.60 -10.52 5.23
CA ILE A 252 4.98 -10.72 6.63
C ILE A 252 4.87 -9.42 7.42
N MET A 253 5.41 -8.33 6.88
CA MET A 253 5.40 -7.03 7.58
C MET A 253 3.98 -6.47 7.73
N GLY A 254 3.10 -6.66 6.74
CA GLY A 254 1.70 -6.25 6.83
C GLY A 254 0.89 -7.09 7.83
N CYS A 255 1.19 -8.39 7.98
CA CYS A 255 0.61 -9.21 9.05
C CYS A 255 1.06 -8.74 10.44
N LEU A 256 2.35 -8.42 10.62
CA LEU A 256 2.86 -7.85 11.87
C LEU A 256 2.27 -6.47 12.16
N GLN A 257 2.05 -5.66 11.12
CA GLN A 257 1.35 -4.38 11.21
C GLN A 257 -0.09 -4.56 11.70
N ALA A 258 -0.80 -5.56 11.18
CA ALA A 258 -2.16 -5.90 11.61
C ALA A 258 -2.20 -6.29 13.08
N LEU A 259 -1.25 -7.11 13.52
CA LEU A 259 -1.14 -7.53 14.91
C LEU A 259 -0.99 -6.33 15.86
N GLU A 260 -0.13 -5.35 15.54
CA GLU A 260 0.00 -4.14 16.38
C GLU A 260 -1.28 -3.31 16.39
N VAL A 261 -1.92 -3.11 15.24
CA VAL A 261 -3.19 -2.38 15.17
C VAL A 261 -4.25 -3.07 16.04
N LEU A 262 -4.38 -4.39 15.97
CA LEU A 262 -5.35 -5.15 16.77
C LEU A 262 -5.05 -5.07 18.27
N LYS A 263 -3.78 -5.13 18.68
CA LYS A 263 -3.41 -4.97 20.09
C LYS A 263 -3.73 -3.56 20.60
N ILE A 264 -3.46 -2.52 19.81
CA ILE A 264 -3.82 -1.14 20.16
C ILE A 264 -5.34 -0.97 20.23
N ALA A 265 -6.06 -1.47 19.22
CA ALA A 265 -7.51 -1.35 19.09
C ALA A 265 -8.28 -2.09 20.21
N SER A 266 -7.76 -3.25 20.65
CA SER A 266 -8.34 -4.04 21.73
C SER A 266 -7.92 -3.59 23.13
N GLY A 267 -6.99 -2.63 23.25
CA GLY A 267 -6.52 -2.10 24.53
C GLY A 267 -5.31 -2.84 25.14
N GLN A 268 -4.80 -3.89 24.49
CA GLN A 268 -3.62 -4.65 24.93
C GLN A 268 -2.32 -3.81 24.89
N GLY A 269 -2.29 -2.74 24.10
CA GLY A 269 -1.11 -1.89 23.94
C GLY A 269 -0.34 -2.19 22.66
N SER A 270 0.95 -1.84 22.63
CA SER A 270 1.85 -2.15 21.51
C SER A 270 3.14 -2.74 22.04
N SER A 271 3.70 -3.71 21.30
CA SER A 271 5.03 -4.26 21.58
C SER A 271 6.13 -3.47 20.90
N PHE A 272 5.79 -2.73 19.84
CA PHE A 272 6.74 -1.96 19.05
C PHE A 272 6.62 -0.44 19.26
N GLU A 273 6.04 -0.03 20.39
CA GLU A 273 6.26 1.30 20.94
C GLU A 273 7.73 1.40 21.40
N LYS A 274 8.47 2.42 20.94
CA LYS A 274 9.91 2.61 21.26
C LYS A 274 10.78 1.41 20.85
N GLN A 275 10.34 0.58 19.91
CA GLN A 275 11.14 -0.47 19.31
C GLN A 275 11.02 -0.43 17.79
N LEU A 276 12.15 -0.62 17.10
CA LEU A 276 12.21 -0.85 15.66
C LEU A 276 12.44 -2.34 15.42
N LEU A 277 11.39 -3.01 14.95
CA LEU A 277 11.51 -4.36 14.44
C LEU A 277 12.16 -4.32 13.07
N MET A 278 13.18 -5.14 12.87
CA MET A 278 13.82 -5.39 11.60
C MET A 278 13.68 -6.87 11.26
N PHE A 279 13.26 -7.15 10.04
CA PHE A 279 13.18 -8.49 9.46
C PHE A 279 14.19 -8.61 8.33
N ASP A 280 15.03 -9.62 8.39
CA ASP A 280 15.93 -10.06 7.33
C ASP A 280 15.39 -11.39 6.79
N GLY A 281 14.79 -11.34 5.60
CA GLY A 281 14.21 -12.50 4.94
C GLY A 281 15.24 -13.41 4.29
N GLN A 282 16.48 -12.97 4.08
CA GLN A 282 17.53 -13.82 3.53
C GLN A 282 18.04 -14.78 4.61
N GLU A 283 18.25 -14.28 5.82
CA GLU A 283 18.71 -15.07 6.96
C GLU A 283 17.55 -15.60 7.84
N GLY A 284 16.31 -15.17 7.58
CA GLY A 284 15.14 -15.53 8.37
C GLY A 284 15.17 -14.97 9.80
N ARG A 285 15.78 -13.79 10.01
CA ARG A 285 16.04 -13.24 11.35
C ARG A 285 15.15 -12.04 11.66
N PHE A 286 14.70 -12.00 12.91
CA PHE A 286 14.08 -10.82 13.50
C PHE A 286 15.06 -10.18 14.50
N ARG A 287 15.18 -8.86 14.43
CA ARG A 287 15.94 -8.05 15.39
C ARG A 287 15.05 -6.92 15.89
N SER A 288 14.99 -6.74 17.21
CA SER A 288 14.32 -5.58 17.80
C SER A 288 15.36 -4.61 18.34
N ILE A 289 15.35 -3.38 17.83
CA ILE A 289 16.24 -2.31 18.26
C ILE A 289 15.44 -1.36 19.15
N ARG A 290 15.89 -1.15 20.39
CA ARG A 290 15.29 -0.17 21.28
C ARG A 290 15.55 1.24 20.75
N LEU A 291 14.48 1.99 20.55
CA LEU A 291 14.51 3.38 20.11
C LEU A 291 14.68 4.31 21.30
N ARG A 292 15.23 5.49 21.03
CA ARG A 292 15.20 6.59 21.99
C ARG A 292 13.75 7.02 22.21
N ALA A 293 13.48 7.57 23.39
CA ALA A 293 12.21 8.20 23.66
C ALA A 293 11.98 9.42 22.73
N LYS A 294 10.77 9.97 22.80
CA LYS A 294 10.40 11.26 22.23
C LYS A 294 11.50 12.31 22.49
N GLN A 295 11.96 12.98 21.43
CA GLN A 295 13.02 13.99 21.52
C GLN A 295 12.43 15.36 21.87
N ALA A 296 12.97 16.03 22.89
CA ALA A 296 12.50 17.36 23.33
C ALA A 296 12.60 18.42 22.22
N GLY A 297 13.67 18.37 21.42
CA GLY A 297 13.87 19.25 20.26
C GLY A 297 13.25 18.76 18.95
N CYS A 298 12.33 17.78 18.98
CA CYS A 298 11.72 17.29 17.74
C CYS A 298 10.89 18.38 17.06
N ALA A 299 11.10 18.58 15.76
CA ALA A 299 10.43 19.64 14.99
C ALA A 299 8.89 19.57 15.02
N VAL A 300 8.29 18.40 15.24
CA VAL A 300 6.82 18.23 15.21
C VAL A 300 6.22 17.87 16.57
N CYS A 301 6.89 17.03 17.37
CA CYS A 301 6.34 16.58 18.65
C CYS A 301 7.10 17.13 19.87
N GLY A 302 8.15 17.92 19.68
CA GLY A 302 8.98 18.46 20.76
C GLY A 302 8.25 19.44 21.69
N GLU A 303 8.97 20.00 22.65
CA GLU A 303 8.43 20.98 23.61
C GLU A 303 8.11 22.32 22.93
N THR A 304 8.89 22.68 21.91
CA THR A 304 8.70 23.87 21.07
C THR A 304 8.64 23.48 19.59
N PRO A 305 7.52 22.94 19.10
CA PRO A 305 7.41 22.41 17.74
C PRO A 305 7.46 23.54 16.70
N THR A 306 8.28 23.36 15.66
CA THR A 306 8.36 24.28 14.50
C THR A 306 7.40 23.89 13.38
N VAL A 307 7.03 22.61 13.30
CA VAL A 307 6.03 22.08 12.37
C VAL A 307 4.67 22.10 13.06
N THR A 308 3.89 23.16 12.81
CA THR A 308 2.53 23.33 13.35
C THR A 308 1.44 23.15 12.30
N LYS A 309 1.82 23.06 11.02
CA LYS A 309 0.95 22.79 9.87
C LYS A 309 1.66 21.87 8.90
N LEU A 310 0.90 21.13 8.10
CA LEU A 310 1.44 20.27 7.07
C LEU A 310 2.09 21.11 5.96
N GLN A 311 3.29 20.69 5.56
CA GLN A 311 4.12 21.38 4.57
C GLN A 311 4.08 20.68 3.20
N ASP A 312 4.81 21.23 2.24
CA ASP A 312 5.06 20.55 0.97
C ASP A 312 6.16 19.49 1.16
N TYR A 313 5.73 18.22 1.26
CA TYR A 313 6.64 17.09 1.54
C TYR A 313 7.43 16.64 0.32
N GLU A 314 6.93 16.83 -0.89
CA GLU A 314 7.69 16.53 -2.11
C GLU A 314 8.86 17.50 -2.25
N ARG A 315 8.61 18.80 -2.03
CA ARG A 315 9.67 19.81 -1.99
C ARG A 315 10.64 19.58 -0.84
N PHE A 316 10.15 19.19 0.34
CA PHE A 316 10.99 18.93 1.50
C PHE A 316 11.91 17.71 1.32
N CYS A 317 11.40 16.63 0.72
CA CYS A 317 12.16 15.41 0.48
C CYS A 317 12.99 15.45 -0.81
N GLY A 318 12.68 16.39 -1.72
CA GLY A 318 13.31 16.43 -3.05
C GLY A 318 12.90 15.25 -3.95
N SER A 319 11.84 14.54 -3.60
CA SER A 319 11.34 13.35 -4.30
C SER A 319 9.82 13.38 -4.40
N ALA A 320 9.27 12.75 -5.45
CA ALA A 320 7.82 12.69 -5.67
C ALA A 320 7.17 11.69 -4.69
N ALA A 321 5.93 11.97 -4.31
CA ALA A 321 5.07 11.09 -3.53
C ALA A 321 4.41 9.99 -4.39
N THR A 322 4.69 9.98 -5.70
CA THR A 322 4.26 8.97 -6.67
C THR A 322 5.44 8.55 -7.54
N ASP A 323 5.45 7.30 -8.01
CA ASP A 323 6.44 6.78 -8.95
C ASP A 323 6.13 7.13 -10.42
N LYS A 324 4.92 7.64 -10.71
CA LYS A 324 4.45 8.01 -12.05
C LYS A 324 5.09 9.27 -12.62
N CYS A 325 5.66 10.14 -11.78
CA CYS A 325 6.22 11.44 -12.21
C CYS A 325 7.71 11.55 -11.86
N ARG A 326 8.58 10.89 -12.63
CA ARG A 326 10.03 11.08 -12.51
C ARG A 326 10.44 12.32 -13.30
N ARG A 327 10.99 13.32 -12.62
CA ARG A 327 11.71 14.42 -13.29
C ARG A 327 13.00 13.86 -13.88
N LEU A 328 12.98 13.56 -15.18
CA LEU A 328 14.16 13.11 -15.91
C LEU A 328 14.91 14.33 -16.47
N ASN A 329 16.19 14.46 -16.11
CA ASN A 329 17.11 15.37 -16.78
C ASN A 329 17.55 14.72 -18.08
N LEU A 330 16.72 14.85 -19.10
CA LEU A 330 16.97 14.20 -20.37
C LEU A 330 18.06 14.94 -21.16
N LEU A 331 18.94 14.18 -21.84
CA LEU A 331 19.96 14.72 -22.76
C LEU A 331 19.32 15.52 -23.92
N THR A 332 20.08 16.19 -24.78
CA THR A 332 19.45 16.86 -25.94
C THR A 332 18.89 15.82 -26.94
N LYS A 333 18.07 16.25 -27.92
CA LYS A 333 17.45 15.33 -28.89
C LYS A 333 18.52 14.63 -29.75
N GLU A 334 19.61 15.32 -30.03
CA GLU A 334 20.75 14.84 -30.83
C GLU A 334 21.57 13.77 -30.09
N GLN A 335 21.43 13.69 -28.77
CA GLN A 335 22.11 12.74 -27.90
C GLN A 335 21.22 11.58 -27.48
N ARG A 336 20.03 11.44 -28.08
CA ARG A 336 19.06 10.39 -27.77
C ARG A 336 18.49 9.81 -29.06
N VAL A 337 18.04 8.56 -28.96
CA VAL A 337 17.33 7.86 -30.03
C VAL A 337 16.10 7.21 -29.42
N SER A 338 14.95 7.30 -30.10
CA SER A 338 13.73 6.62 -29.68
C SER A 338 13.80 5.12 -29.96
N VAL A 339 12.91 4.34 -29.33
CA VAL A 339 12.84 2.88 -29.55
C VAL A 339 12.50 2.57 -31.02
N GLN A 340 11.65 3.40 -31.64
CA GLN A 340 11.24 3.26 -33.04
C GLN A 340 12.40 3.57 -33.99
N GLU A 341 13.07 4.71 -33.81
CA GLU A 341 14.25 5.08 -34.62
C GLU A 341 15.37 4.04 -34.46
N TYR A 342 15.60 3.54 -33.24
CA TYR A 342 16.62 2.52 -33.00
C TYR A 342 16.27 1.18 -33.66
N LYS A 343 14.98 0.82 -33.71
CA LYS A 343 14.52 -0.34 -34.47
C LYS A 343 14.83 -0.19 -35.96
N GLU A 344 14.66 1.00 -36.54
CA GLU A 344 15.04 1.26 -37.94
C GLU A 344 16.56 1.14 -38.16
N ILE A 345 17.39 1.58 -37.20
CA ILE A 345 18.85 1.39 -37.23
C ILE A 345 19.21 -0.11 -37.21
N LEU A 346 18.51 -0.91 -36.40
CA LEU A 346 18.69 -2.36 -36.36
C LEU A 346 18.24 -3.03 -37.67
N ASP A 347 17.06 -2.68 -38.16
CA ASP A 347 16.47 -3.27 -39.37
C ASP A 347 17.29 -2.89 -40.63
N SER A 348 17.91 -1.70 -40.65
CA SER A 348 18.85 -1.26 -41.71
C SER A 348 20.26 -1.84 -41.58
N SER A 349 20.57 -2.61 -40.52
CA SER A 349 21.89 -3.19 -40.26
C SER A 349 23.04 -2.17 -40.26
N THR A 350 22.76 -0.93 -39.85
CA THR A 350 23.78 0.11 -39.75
C THR A 350 24.83 -0.30 -38.71
N PRO A 351 26.15 -0.28 -38.99
CA PRO A 351 27.16 -0.67 -38.01
C PRO A 351 27.19 0.26 -36.79
N HIS A 352 27.01 -0.29 -35.60
CA HIS A 352 27.06 0.46 -34.34
C HIS A 352 27.35 -0.47 -33.15
N LEU A 353 27.63 0.14 -31.99
CA LEU A 353 27.78 -0.56 -30.73
C LEU A 353 26.58 -0.27 -29.82
N LEU A 354 25.94 -1.30 -29.30
CA LEU A 354 24.91 -1.18 -28.27
C LEU A 354 25.47 -1.64 -26.92
N LEU A 355 25.53 -0.71 -25.97
CA LEU A 355 25.98 -1.01 -24.61
C LEU A 355 24.78 -1.08 -23.66
N ASP A 356 24.52 -2.25 -23.10
CA ASP A 356 23.55 -2.41 -22.03
C ASP A 356 24.21 -2.17 -20.68
N VAL A 357 23.87 -1.05 -20.05
CA VAL A 357 24.49 -0.61 -18.81
C VAL A 357 23.78 -1.06 -17.55
N ARG A 358 22.70 -1.84 -17.70
CA ARG A 358 21.87 -2.30 -16.59
C ARG A 358 22.61 -3.34 -15.73
N PRO A 359 22.20 -3.52 -14.45
CA PRO A 359 22.65 -4.63 -13.62
C PRO A 359 22.37 -5.99 -14.28
N LYS A 360 23.19 -7.00 -13.95
CA LYS A 360 23.06 -8.36 -14.51
C LYS A 360 21.65 -8.92 -14.39
N VAL A 361 21.01 -8.75 -13.23
CA VAL A 361 19.65 -9.25 -12.98
C VAL A 361 18.62 -8.68 -13.96
N GLU A 362 18.75 -7.42 -14.39
CA GLU A 362 17.84 -6.80 -15.36
C GLU A 362 18.10 -7.29 -16.79
N VAL A 363 19.38 -7.52 -17.14
CA VAL A 363 19.79 -8.10 -18.43
C VAL A 363 19.31 -9.54 -18.55
N ASP A 364 19.35 -10.29 -17.46
CA ASP A 364 18.88 -11.68 -17.39
C ASP A 364 17.35 -11.78 -17.60
N ILE A 365 16.57 -10.73 -17.28
CA ILE A 365 15.13 -10.67 -17.58
C ILE A 365 14.90 -10.54 -19.09
N CYS A 366 15.58 -9.58 -19.72
CA CYS A 366 15.55 -9.41 -21.17
C CYS A 366 16.71 -8.53 -21.63
N CYS A 367 17.21 -8.79 -22.84
CA CYS A 367 18.19 -7.95 -23.51
C CYS A 367 18.03 -8.03 -25.02
N LEU A 368 18.57 -7.04 -25.73
CA LEU A 368 18.67 -7.10 -27.18
C LEU A 368 19.84 -8.02 -27.55
N LYS A 369 19.64 -8.90 -28.54
CA LYS A 369 20.63 -9.93 -28.91
C LYS A 369 22.02 -9.37 -29.27
N THR A 370 22.07 -8.15 -29.81
CA THR A 370 23.29 -7.46 -30.23
C THR A 370 23.92 -6.60 -29.14
N SER A 371 23.29 -6.51 -27.97
CA SER A 371 23.80 -5.70 -26.86
C SER A 371 25.02 -6.34 -26.20
N ILE A 372 26.00 -5.50 -25.89
CA ILE A 372 27.14 -5.86 -25.05
C ILE A 372 26.87 -5.33 -23.65
N THR A 373 26.87 -6.22 -22.67
CA THR A 373 26.60 -5.86 -21.28
C THR A 373 27.82 -5.21 -20.63
N PHE A 374 27.63 -4.01 -20.09
CA PHE A 374 28.65 -3.24 -19.38
C PHE A 374 28.11 -2.68 -18.07
N HIS A 375 28.35 -3.38 -16.95
CA HIS A 375 27.81 -2.97 -15.66
C HIS A 375 28.48 -1.70 -15.10
N LEU A 376 27.78 -0.56 -15.16
CA LEU A 376 28.28 0.75 -14.71
C LEU A 376 28.81 0.76 -13.27
N LEU A 377 28.18 0.02 -12.36
CA LEU A 377 28.60 -0.05 -10.95
C LEU A 377 29.98 -0.70 -10.77
N VAL A 378 30.30 -1.71 -11.58
CA VAL A 378 31.63 -2.36 -11.58
C VAL A 378 32.69 -1.38 -12.08
N TRP A 379 32.36 -0.60 -13.11
CA TRP A 379 33.26 0.40 -13.66
C TRP A 379 33.50 1.59 -12.71
N ARG A 380 32.45 2.15 -12.10
CA ARG A 380 32.57 3.24 -11.13
C ARG A 380 33.43 2.84 -9.93
N ARG A 381 33.24 1.62 -9.39
CA ARG A 381 34.09 1.09 -8.30
C ARG A 381 35.56 0.95 -8.72
N ARG A 382 35.83 0.49 -9.94
CA ARG A 382 37.20 0.38 -10.48
C ARG A 382 37.88 1.73 -10.68
N ASN A 383 37.14 2.78 -11.01
CA ASN A 383 37.71 4.12 -11.23
C ASN A 383 37.80 4.98 -9.95
N LEU A 384 36.89 4.82 -8.98
CA LEU A 384 37.02 5.44 -7.65
C LEU A 384 38.26 4.93 -6.90
N ASN A 385 38.67 3.69 -7.13
CA ASN A 385 39.93 3.14 -6.60
C ASN A 385 41.17 3.58 -7.38
N ARG A 386 41.01 4.16 -8.58
CA ARG A 386 42.12 4.71 -9.37
C ARG A 386 42.38 6.19 -9.12
N SER A 387 41.41 6.93 -8.58
CA SER A 387 41.56 8.33 -8.15
C SER A 387 41.98 8.49 -6.67
N ARG A 388 42.34 7.39 -6.00
CA ARG A 388 42.93 7.36 -4.64
C ARG A 388 44.39 6.84 -4.63
N CYS A 389 45.05 6.75 -5.78
CA CYS A 389 46.49 6.55 -5.87
C CYS A 389 47.17 7.80 -6.42
#